data_AF-A0A7X2ZXK8-F1
#
_entry.id   AF-A0A7X2ZXK8-F1
#
_cell.length_a   1.000
_cell.length_b   1.000
_cell.length_c   1.000
_cell.angle_alpha   90.00
_cell.angle_beta   90.00
_cell.angle_gamma   90.00
#
_symmetry.space_group_name_H-M   'P 1'
#
loop_
_entity.id
_entity.type
_entity.pdbx_description
1 polymer ?
#
loop_
_entity_poly.entity_id
_entity_poly.type
_entity_poly.pdbx_seq_one_letter_code
_entity_poly.pdbx_strand_id
1 'polypeptide(L)'
;FSQNFFGFGNDTEYDNDEVDLDFNRVRIRKFKAALALKWEGVSGGSFYFKPLIESFNVENMQDRFVAQLPMNSTIFNRQTYGGVEAAYNFENKNSSVFPTLGLDAGLTLGYKANIDDTEADNSFAYLQPQLAVNHKLTKSGSIVLATELGGEVLIGNDFEFYHAATIGGNRSLRGFRDERFTGKQSFYQNTDLRFPLGGVRTSLVPFRFGLTGSFDYGRVWTENDSSNTWHNSVGGSLWLIGAEAFTANLGYFSSADGGRIVFVLGFSF
;
A
#
# COMPACT_ATOMS: atom_id res chain seq x y z
N PHE A 1 -7.54 -14.15 -5.48
CA PHE A 1 -6.77 -12.90 -5.31
C PHE A 1 -5.36 -13.16 -5.84
N SER A 2 -4.59 -12.13 -6.18
CA SER A 2 -3.19 -12.26 -6.59
C SER A 2 -2.34 -11.17 -5.96
N GLN A 3 -1.11 -11.51 -5.63
CA GLN A 3 -0.08 -10.61 -5.09
C GLN A 3 1.21 -10.88 -5.84
N ASN A 4 2.08 -9.89 -6.04
CA ASN A 4 3.41 -10.18 -6.58
C ASN A 4 4.39 -10.60 -5.46
N PHE A 5 5.39 -11.39 -5.82
CA PHE A 5 6.51 -11.72 -4.96
C PHE A 5 7.80 -11.83 -5.79
N PHE A 6 8.76 -11.00 -5.45
CA PHE A 6 10.07 -10.91 -6.12
C PHE A 6 11.20 -11.51 -5.25
N GLY A 7 10.84 -12.09 -4.10
CA GLY A 7 11.78 -12.45 -3.06
C GLY A 7 11.83 -11.40 -1.95
N PHE A 8 12.63 -11.70 -0.92
CA PHE A 8 12.84 -10.81 0.22
C PHE A 8 14.05 -9.89 0.00
N GLY A 9 13.92 -8.62 0.39
CA GLY A 9 14.99 -7.63 0.37
C GLY A 9 14.92 -6.63 -0.79
N ASN A 10 15.85 -5.67 -0.74
CA ASN A 10 15.94 -4.55 -1.68
C ASN A 10 16.70 -4.90 -2.97
N ASP A 11 17.58 -5.89 -2.91
CA ASP A 11 18.48 -6.26 -4.03
C ASP A 11 17.92 -7.42 -4.87
N THR A 12 16.59 -7.60 -4.85
CA THR A 12 15.90 -8.60 -5.67
C THR A 12 15.94 -8.20 -7.14
N GLU A 13 16.40 -9.10 -8.00
CA GLU A 13 16.52 -8.85 -9.43
C GLU A 13 15.13 -8.83 -10.11
N TYR A 14 14.94 -7.86 -11.00
CA TYR A 14 13.78 -7.77 -11.88
C TYR A 14 14.20 -7.01 -13.14
N ASP A 15 14.07 -7.67 -14.29
CA ASP A 15 14.26 -7.06 -15.59
C ASP A 15 12.96 -7.23 -16.41
N ASN A 16 12.34 -6.11 -16.76
CA ASN A 16 11.07 -6.09 -17.48
C ASN A 16 11.18 -6.57 -18.94
N ASP A 17 12.40 -6.62 -19.49
CA ASP A 17 12.68 -7.07 -20.85
C ASP A 17 13.01 -8.58 -20.89
N GLU A 18 13.46 -9.15 -19.77
CA GLU A 18 13.84 -10.58 -19.67
C GLU A 18 12.73 -11.50 -19.16
N VAL A 19 11.78 -10.99 -18.36
CA VAL A 19 10.70 -11.81 -17.78
C VAL A 19 9.29 -11.33 -18.12
N ASP A 20 8.39 -12.29 -18.33
CA ASP A 20 6.98 -12.03 -18.50
C ASP A 20 6.38 -11.28 -17.29
N LEU A 21 5.41 -10.41 -17.57
CA LEU A 21 4.71 -9.60 -16.56
C LEU A 21 4.15 -10.43 -15.39
N ASP A 22 3.71 -11.65 -15.67
CA ASP A 22 3.09 -12.53 -14.68
C ASP A 22 4.11 -13.38 -13.90
N PHE A 23 5.41 -13.37 -14.25
CA PHE A 23 6.41 -14.25 -13.64
C PHE A 23 6.44 -14.17 -12.11
N ASN A 24 6.40 -12.96 -11.56
CA ASN A 24 6.37 -12.72 -10.11
C ASN A 24 4.96 -12.76 -9.50
N ARG A 25 3.91 -12.95 -10.31
CA ARG A 25 2.52 -12.94 -9.83
C ARG A 25 2.17 -14.27 -9.18
N VAL A 26 1.73 -14.20 -7.92
CA VAL A 26 1.30 -15.34 -7.12
C VAL A 26 -0.22 -15.36 -7.02
N ARG A 27 -0.84 -16.49 -7.36
CA ARG A 27 -2.28 -16.69 -7.16
C ARG A 27 -2.53 -17.27 -5.78
N ILE A 28 -3.41 -16.60 -5.05
CA ILE A 28 -3.75 -16.97 -3.68
C ILE A 28 -5.26 -17.02 -3.55
N ARG A 29 -5.78 -18.18 -3.17
CA ARG A 29 -7.16 -18.32 -2.71
C ARG A 29 -7.20 -17.83 -1.26
N LYS A 30 -7.95 -16.76 -1.03
CA LYS A 30 -8.03 -16.09 0.27
C LYS A 30 -9.47 -16.06 0.77
N PHE A 31 -9.67 -16.49 2.01
CA PHE A 31 -10.88 -16.24 2.78
C PHE A 31 -10.53 -15.33 3.96
N LYS A 32 -11.41 -14.38 4.30
CA LYS A 32 -11.25 -13.52 5.47
C LYS A 32 -12.61 -13.16 6.04
N ALA A 33 -12.77 -13.33 7.34
CA ALA A 33 -13.92 -12.87 8.10
C ALA A 33 -13.44 -12.11 9.34
N ALA A 34 -14.15 -11.04 9.70
CA ALA A 34 -13.84 -10.24 10.88
C ALA A 34 -15.12 -9.61 11.43
N LEU A 35 -15.15 -9.39 12.74
CA LEU A 35 -16.18 -8.60 13.42
C LEU A 35 -15.49 -7.37 13.99
N ALA A 36 -15.97 -6.17 13.68
CA ALA A 36 -15.34 -4.94 14.14
C ALA A 36 -16.28 -4.15 15.04
N LEU A 37 -15.77 -3.72 16.20
CA LEU A 37 -16.35 -2.65 17.00
C LEU A 37 -15.63 -1.37 16.64
N LYS A 38 -16.35 -0.40 16.08
CA LYS A 38 -15.82 0.90 15.68
C LYS A 38 -16.46 1.99 16.53
N TRP A 39 -15.63 2.89 17.04
CA TRP A 39 -16.04 4.12 17.69
C TRP A 39 -15.57 5.32 16.87
N GLU A 40 -16.48 6.27 16.64
CA GLU A 40 -16.21 7.53 15.96
C GLU A 40 -16.39 8.68 16.95
N GLY A 41 -15.31 9.43 17.18
CA GLY A 41 -15.30 10.61 18.01
C GLY A 41 -15.70 11.85 17.22
N VAL A 42 -16.22 12.85 17.94
CA VAL A 42 -16.69 14.12 17.35
C VAL A 42 -15.56 15.02 16.83
N SER A 43 -14.32 14.78 17.25
CA SER A 43 -13.15 15.61 16.93
C SER A 43 -12.22 14.97 15.90
N GLY A 44 -12.74 14.10 15.02
CA GLY A 44 -11.98 13.47 13.94
C GLY A 44 -11.18 12.22 14.35
N GLY A 45 -11.15 11.90 15.64
CA GLY A 45 -10.58 10.65 16.15
C GLY A 45 -11.54 9.47 15.94
N SER A 46 -11.02 8.31 15.55
CA SER A 46 -11.76 7.05 15.51
C SER A 46 -10.89 5.91 16.03
N PHE A 47 -11.54 4.90 16.58
CA PHE A 47 -10.91 3.69 17.06
C PHE A 47 -11.68 2.48 16.56
N TYR A 48 -10.98 1.39 16.24
CA TYR A 48 -11.64 0.11 16.09
C TYR A 48 -10.85 -1.02 16.73
N PHE A 49 -11.58 -2.08 17.09
CA PHE A 49 -11.04 -3.37 17.46
C PHE A 49 -11.74 -4.44 16.63
N LYS A 50 -10.99 -5.37 16.04
CA LYS A 50 -11.54 -6.49 15.27
C LYS A 50 -10.83 -7.81 15.57
N PRO A 51 -11.51 -8.82 16.13
CA PRO A 51 -11.12 -10.21 15.92
C PRO A 51 -11.31 -10.59 14.45
N LEU A 52 -10.43 -11.45 13.95
CA LEU A 52 -10.45 -11.91 12.56
C LEU A 52 -10.01 -13.37 12.44
N ILE A 53 -10.47 -14.00 11.36
CA ILE A 53 -9.96 -15.26 10.85
C ILE A 53 -9.70 -15.11 9.36
N GLU A 54 -8.58 -15.64 8.87
CA GLU A 54 -8.25 -15.66 7.46
C GLU A 54 -7.57 -16.96 7.05
N SER A 55 -7.76 -17.36 5.80
CA SER A 55 -7.17 -18.58 5.26
C SER A 55 -6.55 -18.29 3.90
N PHE A 56 -5.36 -18.82 3.67
CA PHE A 56 -4.57 -18.65 2.47
C PHE A 56 -4.23 -20.01 1.87
N ASN A 57 -4.37 -20.13 0.56
CA ASN A 57 -3.93 -21.29 -0.19
C ASN A 57 -3.23 -20.79 -1.46
N VAL A 58 -1.91 -20.95 -1.48
CA VAL A 58 -1.02 -20.50 -2.55
C VAL A 58 -1.00 -21.55 -3.65
N GLU A 59 -1.31 -21.13 -4.87
CA GLU A 59 -1.27 -22.01 -6.04
C GLU A 59 0.17 -22.19 -6.51
N ASN A 60 0.65 -23.43 -6.55
CA ASN A 60 1.98 -23.76 -7.08
C ASN A 60 1.94 -23.80 -8.62
N MET A 61 2.29 -22.68 -9.25
CA MET A 61 2.38 -22.54 -10.70
C MET A 61 3.84 -22.67 -11.16
N GLN A 62 4.13 -23.71 -11.93
CA GLN A 62 5.50 -24.11 -12.31
C GLN A 62 6.26 -23.07 -13.16
N ASP A 63 5.55 -22.15 -13.81
CA ASP A 63 6.07 -21.07 -14.67
C ASP A 63 6.33 -19.75 -13.91
N ARG A 64 6.29 -19.77 -12.56
CA ARG A 64 6.36 -18.56 -11.72
C ARG A 64 7.55 -18.57 -10.78
N PHE A 65 7.91 -17.38 -10.31
CA PHE A 65 8.95 -17.19 -9.30
C PHE A 65 8.71 -18.08 -8.06
N VAL A 66 7.46 -18.22 -7.63
CA VAL A 66 7.11 -19.07 -6.47
C VAL A 66 7.42 -20.55 -6.66
N ALA A 67 7.52 -21.07 -7.88
CA ALA A 67 7.92 -22.47 -8.10
C ALA A 67 9.40 -22.73 -7.80
N GLN A 68 10.22 -21.68 -7.65
CA GLN A 68 11.60 -21.81 -7.20
C GLN A 68 11.71 -22.07 -5.69
N LEU A 69 10.62 -21.85 -4.93
CA LEU A 69 10.58 -22.20 -3.52
C LEU A 69 10.53 -23.73 -3.36
N PRO A 70 11.13 -24.30 -2.29
CA PRO A 70 11.13 -25.74 -2.05
C PRO A 70 9.71 -26.33 -2.11
N MET A 71 9.50 -27.41 -2.88
CA MET A 71 8.16 -28.03 -3.01
C MET A 71 7.59 -28.57 -1.70
N ASN A 72 8.46 -28.90 -0.74
CA ASN A 72 8.08 -29.31 0.62
C ASN A 72 7.81 -28.12 1.56
N SER A 73 7.85 -26.89 1.06
CA SER A 73 7.52 -25.71 1.86
C SER A 73 6.05 -25.74 2.26
N THR A 74 5.80 -25.44 3.53
CA THR A 74 4.45 -25.27 4.11
C THR A 74 3.65 -24.15 3.45
N ILE A 75 4.29 -23.30 2.64
CA ILE A 75 3.67 -22.17 1.96
C ILE A 75 2.57 -22.57 0.97
N PHE A 76 2.67 -23.77 0.38
CA PHE A 76 1.69 -24.31 -0.56
C PHE A 76 0.55 -25.06 0.15
N ASN A 77 0.70 -25.34 1.44
CA ASN A 77 -0.40 -25.87 2.23
C ASN A 77 -1.37 -24.74 2.53
N ARG A 78 -2.66 -25.10 2.66
CA ARG A 78 -3.63 -24.14 3.18
C ARG A 78 -3.24 -23.82 4.62
N GLN A 79 -3.13 -22.52 4.93
CA GLN A 79 -2.84 -22.02 6.26
C GLN A 79 -3.96 -21.08 6.71
N THR A 80 -4.51 -21.33 7.89
CA THR A 80 -5.59 -20.56 8.50
C THR A 80 -5.08 -19.89 9.75
N TYR A 81 -5.36 -18.60 9.89
CA TYR A 81 -4.89 -17.76 10.97
C TYR A 81 -6.07 -17.20 11.75
N GLY A 82 -5.99 -17.29 13.07
CA GLY A 82 -6.79 -16.51 14.00
C GLY A 82 -6.01 -15.27 14.44
N GLY A 83 -6.70 -14.14 14.62
CA GLY A 83 -6.03 -12.92 15.04
C GLY A 83 -6.93 -11.84 15.59
N VAL A 84 -6.29 -10.78 16.05
CA VAL A 84 -6.93 -9.55 16.50
C VAL A 84 -6.18 -8.35 15.93
N GLU A 85 -6.90 -7.26 15.70
CA GLU A 85 -6.32 -5.99 15.26
C GLU A 85 -7.04 -4.84 15.97
N ALA A 86 -6.29 -3.84 16.36
CA ALA A 86 -6.80 -2.58 16.86
C ALA A 86 -6.17 -1.43 16.06
N ALA A 87 -6.93 -0.36 15.84
CA ALA A 87 -6.37 0.84 15.25
C ALA A 87 -6.96 2.10 15.86
N TYR A 88 -6.14 3.14 15.88
CA TYR A 88 -6.55 4.51 16.13
C TYR A 88 -6.25 5.35 14.89
N ASN A 89 -7.22 6.16 14.47
CA ASN A 89 -7.05 7.12 13.38
C ASN A 89 -7.49 8.50 13.83
N PHE A 90 -6.84 9.54 13.31
CA PHE A 90 -7.20 10.92 13.51
C PHE A 90 -7.20 11.62 12.15
N GLU A 91 -8.35 12.15 11.75
CA GLU A 91 -8.49 12.93 10.54
C GLU A 91 -8.97 14.35 10.87
N ASN A 92 -8.25 15.35 10.35
CA ASN A 92 -8.69 16.73 10.34
C ASN A 92 -8.28 17.38 9.01
N LYS A 93 -9.23 17.49 8.09
CA LYS A 93 -9.02 18.01 6.73
C LYS A 93 -10.06 19.08 6.43
N ASN A 94 -9.66 20.11 5.68
CA ASN A 94 -10.57 21.20 5.29
C ASN A 94 -11.52 20.84 4.14
N SER A 95 -11.30 19.71 3.48
CA SER A 95 -12.14 19.15 2.42
C SER A 95 -11.84 17.66 2.29
N SER A 96 -12.85 16.83 2.11
CA SER A 96 -12.72 15.38 1.87
C SER A 96 -12.22 15.05 0.46
N VAL A 97 -12.56 15.88 -0.53
CA VAL A 97 -12.29 15.61 -1.95
C VAL A 97 -10.93 16.15 -2.38
N PHE A 98 -10.59 17.39 -1.98
CA PHE A 98 -9.30 17.99 -2.27
C PHE A 98 -8.79 18.76 -1.05
N PRO A 99 -8.16 18.07 -0.08
CA PRO A 99 -7.60 18.71 1.10
C PRO A 99 -6.46 19.66 0.69
N THR A 100 -6.61 20.95 1.00
CA THR A 100 -5.50 21.92 0.87
C THR A 100 -4.79 22.14 2.20
N LEU A 101 -5.46 21.80 3.30
CA LEU A 101 -4.93 21.79 4.65
C LEU A 101 -5.52 20.58 5.36
N GLY A 102 -4.66 19.73 5.91
CA GLY A 102 -5.14 18.66 6.75
C GLY A 102 -4.07 17.73 7.26
N LEU A 103 -4.45 16.98 8.28
CA LEU A 103 -3.68 15.95 8.94
C LEU A 103 -4.51 14.66 8.94
N ASP A 104 -3.87 13.57 8.58
CA ASP A 104 -4.34 12.21 8.73
C ASP A 104 -3.26 11.43 9.46
N ALA A 105 -3.58 10.82 10.59
CA ALA A 105 -2.63 10.03 11.35
C ALA A 105 -3.30 8.72 11.76
N GLY A 106 -2.61 7.62 11.53
CA GLY A 106 -3.10 6.28 11.80
C GLY A 106 -2.05 5.44 12.51
N LEU A 107 -2.50 4.59 13.42
CA LEU A 107 -1.70 3.51 13.98
C LEU A 107 -2.56 2.26 14.06
N THR A 108 -2.17 1.24 13.31
CA THR A 108 -2.75 -0.10 13.39
C THR A 108 -1.76 -1.03 14.05
N LEU A 109 -2.25 -1.88 14.95
CA LEU A 109 -1.48 -2.96 15.54
C LEU A 109 -2.32 -4.24 15.57
N GLY A 110 -1.68 -5.38 15.46
CA GLY A 110 -2.38 -6.65 15.53
C GLY A 110 -1.47 -7.83 15.79
N TYR A 111 -2.11 -8.97 15.97
CA TYR A 111 -1.47 -10.25 16.18
C TYR A 111 -2.22 -11.32 15.41
N LYS A 112 -1.48 -12.24 14.80
CA LYS A 112 -2.01 -13.40 14.09
C LYS A 112 -1.20 -14.63 14.46
N ALA A 113 -1.88 -15.75 14.61
CA ALA A 113 -1.29 -17.06 14.78
C ALA A 113 -1.98 -18.05 13.85
N ASN A 114 -1.21 -18.94 13.25
CA ASN A 114 -1.74 -20.10 12.54
C ASN A 114 -2.51 -20.96 13.57
N ILE A 115 -3.71 -21.37 13.18
CA ILE A 115 -4.63 -22.19 13.99
C ILE A 115 -4.96 -23.51 13.30
N ASP A 116 -4.40 -23.75 12.12
CA ASP A 116 -4.47 -25.07 11.49
C ASP A 116 -3.47 -26.02 12.17
N ASP A 117 -3.84 -27.29 12.27
CA ASP A 117 -2.96 -28.37 12.71
C ASP A 117 -2.00 -28.77 11.57
N THR A 118 -1.14 -27.82 11.19
CA THR A 118 -0.08 -27.99 10.19
C THR A 118 1.28 -27.82 10.85
N GLU A 119 2.33 -28.32 10.21
CA GLU A 119 3.73 -28.11 10.63
C GLU A 119 4.17 -26.63 10.65
N ALA A 120 3.33 -25.70 10.18
CA ALA A 120 3.61 -24.27 10.15
C ALA A 120 3.13 -23.56 11.42
N ASP A 121 4.01 -23.43 12.42
CA ASP A 121 3.76 -22.69 13.66
C ASP A 121 3.99 -21.17 13.49
N ASN A 122 3.30 -20.59 12.50
CA ASN A 122 3.45 -19.19 12.15
C ASN A 122 2.69 -18.27 13.12
N SER A 123 3.41 -17.45 13.89
CA SER A 123 2.79 -16.41 14.71
C SER A 123 3.60 -15.12 14.74
N PHE A 124 2.92 -13.98 14.66
CA PHE A 124 3.56 -12.68 14.59
C PHE A 124 2.61 -11.56 15.02
N ALA A 125 3.19 -10.52 15.60
CA ALA A 125 2.53 -9.23 15.76
C ALA A 125 2.95 -8.28 14.64
N TYR A 126 2.15 -7.26 14.38
CA TYR A 126 2.46 -6.22 13.41
C TYR A 126 2.06 -4.84 13.90
N LEU A 127 2.77 -3.82 13.43
CA LEU A 127 2.53 -2.41 13.68
C LEU A 127 2.61 -1.65 12.35
N GLN A 128 1.62 -0.81 12.06
CA GLN A 128 1.53 -0.05 10.83
C GLN A 128 1.22 1.42 11.17
N PRO A 129 2.23 2.28 11.35
CA PRO A 129 2.05 3.72 11.47
C PRO A 129 1.82 4.37 10.10
N GLN A 130 1.00 5.42 10.07
CA GLN A 130 0.77 6.24 8.89
C GLN A 130 0.57 7.71 9.29
N LEU A 131 1.09 8.63 8.48
CA LEU A 131 0.95 10.06 8.65
C LEU A 131 0.85 10.75 7.29
N ALA A 132 -0.27 11.39 6.98
CA ALA A 132 -0.42 12.24 5.82
C ALA A 132 -0.68 13.70 6.21
N VAL A 133 0.02 14.63 5.57
CA VAL A 133 -0.09 16.06 5.79
C VAL A 133 -0.32 16.76 4.45
N ASN A 134 -1.38 17.56 4.37
CA ASN A 134 -1.62 18.47 3.26
C ASN A 134 -1.42 19.90 3.76
N HIS A 135 -0.60 20.67 3.05
CA HIS A 135 -0.32 22.05 3.40
C HIS A 135 -0.27 22.95 2.17
N LYS A 136 -1.19 23.91 2.08
CA LYS A 136 -1.18 24.93 1.04
C LYS A 136 0.04 25.83 1.20
N LEU A 137 0.81 25.97 0.13
CA LEU A 137 1.99 26.86 0.08
C LEU A 137 1.61 28.29 -0.33
N THR A 138 0.42 28.48 -0.88
CA THR A 138 -0.14 29.80 -1.21
C THR A 138 -1.44 30.04 -0.42
N LYS A 139 -1.76 31.32 -0.15
CA LYS A 139 -3.00 31.69 0.57
C LYS A 139 -4.26 31.12 -0.13
N SER A 140 -4.25 31.11 -1.47
CA SER A 140 -5.31 30.62 -2.34
C SER A 140 -5.40 29.10 -2.46
N GLY A 141 -4.37 28.34 -2.06
CA GLY A 141 -4.31 26.89 -2.28
C GLY A 141 -4.06 26.50 -3.74
N SER A 142 -3.52 27.42 -4.54
CA SER A 142 -3.08 27.15 -5.93
C SER A 142 -1.84 26.26 -5.99
N ILE A 143 -1.12 26.10 -4.87
CA ILE A 143 -0.03 25.15 -4.70
C ILE A 143 -0.24 24.47 -3.35
N VAL A 144 -0.29 23.13 -3.35
CA VAL A 144 -0.44 22.32 -2.14
C VAL A 144 0.68 21.30 -2.09
N LEU A 145 1.44 21.28 -0.99
CA LEU A 145 2.34 20.20 -0.65
C LEU A 145 1.55 19.13 0.08
N ALA A 146 1.53 17.92 -0.44
CA ALA A 146 0.93 16.77 0.20
C ALA A 146 2.03 15.72 0.42
N THR A 147 2.23 15.31 1.66
CA THR A 147 3.20 14.26 2.00
C THR A 147 2.50 13.18 2.78
N GLU A 148 2.88 11.93 2.52
CA GLU A 148 2.41 10.76 3.25
C GLU A 148 3.63 9.93 3.64
N LEU A 149 3.66 9.49 4.89
CA LEU A 149 4.67 8.61 5.46
C LEU A 149 3.93 7.39 5.98
N GLY A 150 4.50 6.21 5.78
CA GLY A 150 3.94 4.99 6.33
C GLY A 150 4.98 3.89 6.42
N GLY A 151 4.60 2.83 7.11
CA GLY A 151 5.44 1.65 7.23
C GLY A 151 4.71 0.49 7.85
N GLU A 152 5.41 -0.62 7.93
CA GLU A 152 4.94 -1.84 8.57
C GLU A 152 6.11 -2.50 9.27
N VAL A 153 5.91 -2.98 10.48
CA VAL A 153 6.91 -3.70 11.27
C VAL A 153 6.28 -5.00 11.73
N LEU A 154 6.86 -6.12 11.34
CA LEU A 154 6.51 -7.45 11.86
C LEU A 154 7.42 -7.82 13.03
N ILE A 155 6.80 -8.32 14.10
CA ILE A 155 7.43 -8.77 15.34
C ILE A 155 7.20 -10.28 15.46
N GLY A 156 8.28 -11.05 15.53
CA GLY A 156 8.28 -12.49 15.31
C GLY A 156 9.07 -12.83 14.04
N ASN A 157 9.40 -14.12 13.86
CA ASN A 157 10.15 -14.60 12.69
C ASN A 157 9.33 -15.53 11.80
N ASP A 158 8.17 -15.97 12.28
CA ASP A 158 7.38 -17.03 11.67
C ASP A 158 6.17 -16.43 10.94
N PHE A 159 6.44 -15.90 9.74
CA PHE A 159 5.43 -15.33 8.83
C PHE A 159 5.74 -15.67 7.38
N GLU A 160 4.69 -15.67 6.55
CA GLU A 160 4.79 -15.95 5.13
C GLU A 160 4.84 -14.66 4.30
N PHE A 161 5.33 -14.70 3.07
CA PHE A 161 5.47 -13.50 2.23
C PHE A 161 4.15 -12.73 2.02
N TYR A 162 3.00 -13.42 2.06
CA TYR A 162 1.68 -12.79 1.92
C TYR A 162 1.25 -12.00 3.16
N HIS A 163 2.02 -12.08 4.24
CA HIS A 163 1.92 -11.25 5.44
C HIS A 163 3.09 -10.29 5.62
N ALA A 164 4.13 -10.42 4.80
CA ALA A 164 5.33 -9.61 4.87
C ALA A 164 5.04 -8.12 4.60
N ALA A 165 5.88 -7.26 5.18
CA ALA A 165 5.88 -5.84 4.89
C ALA A 165 6.31 -5.61 3.43
N THR A 166 5.56 -4.79 2.68
CA THR A 166 5.83 -4.56 1.25
C THR A 166 5.83 -3.09 0.88
N ILE A 167 6.65 -2.74 -0.11
CA ILE A 167 6.60 -1.44 -0.82
C ILE A 167 6.64 -1.68 -2.32
N GLY A 168 6.23 -0.68 -3.09
CA GLY A 168 5.90 -0.79 -4.50
C GLY A 168 4.44 -0.43 -4.76
N GLY A 169 4.15 0.00 -5.99
CA GLY A 169 2.77 0.25 -6.40
C GLY A 169 2.23 1.61 -5.98
N ASN A 170 0.91 1.78 -6.15
CA ASN A 170 0.28 3.10 -6.08
C ASN A 170 0.27 3.73 -4.67
N ARG A 171 0.43 2.91 -3.63
CA ARG A 171 0.38 3.33 -2.22
C ARG A 171 1.73 3.72 -1.63
N SER A 172 2.86 3.42 -2.28
CA SER A 172 4.19 3.63 -1.69
C SER A 172 5.23 4.08 -2.71
N LEU A 173 5.64 3.24 -3.66
CA LEU A 173 6.62 3.59 -4.68
C LEU A 173 5.99 3.48 -6.07
N ARG A 174 5.40 4.58 -6.55
CA ARG A 174 4.48 4.56 -7.71
C ARG A 174 5.14 4.17 -9.02
N GLY A 175 6.45 4.43 -9.16
CA GLY A 175 7.25 4.00 -10.32
C GLY A 175 7.67 2.53 -10.29
N PHE A 176 7.36 1.78 -9.23
CA PHE A 176 7.63 0.35 -9.13
C PHE A 176 6.33 -0.46 -9.17
N ARG A 177 6.46 -1.76 -9.45
CA ARG A 177 5.34 -2.70 -9.43
C ARG A 177 4.75 -2.84 -8.03
N ASP A 178 3.50 -3.27 -7.94
CA ASP A 178 2.89 -3.59 -6.64
C ASP A 178 3.68 -4.72 -5.97
N GLU A 179 3.92 -4.60 -4.66
CA GLU A 179 4.74 -5.53 -3.85
C GLU A 179 6.16 -5.80 -4.39
N ARG A 180 6.77 -4.81 -5.07
CA ARG A 180 8.10 -4.96 -5.68
C ARG A 180 9.19 -5.37 -4.69
N PHE A 181 9.14 -4.87 -3.46
CA PHE A 181 10.10 -5.20 -2.41
C PHE A 181 9.37 -5.69 -1.18
N THR A 182 9.87 -6.79 -0.61
CA THR A 182 9.22 -7.51 0.50
C THR A 182 10.22 -7.68 1.65
N GLY A 183 9.79 -7.46 2.90
CA GLY A 183 10.64 -7.57 4.08
C GLY A 183 9.86 -7.82 5.36
N LYS A 184 10.58 -7.88 6.48
CA LYS A 184 10.02 -7.91 7.83
C LYS A 184 9.57 -6.51 8.29
N GLN A 185 10.23 -5.48 7.79
CA GLN A 185 9.88 -4.09 8.04
C GLN A 185 9.84 -3.32 6.72
N SER A 186 9.06 -2.25 6.67
CA SER A 186 9.00 -1.34 5.54
C SER A 186 8.81 0.10 5.98
N PHE A 187 9.28 1.01 5.14
CA PHE A 187 9.02 2.43 5.24
C PHE A 187 8.84 2.99 3.83
N TYR A 188 7.90 3.91 3.68
CA TYR A 188 7.76 4.71 2.49
C TYR A 188 7.36 6.15 2.82
N GLN A 189 7.72 7.03 1.90
CA GLN A 189 7.32 8.41 1.83
C GLN A 189 6.84 8.72 0.41
N ASN A 190 5.65 9.30 0.30
CA ASN A 190 5.15 9.94 -0.90
C ASN A 190 5.13 11.44 -0.70
N THR A 191 5.60 12.20 -1.68
CA THR A 191 5.52 13.66 -1.68
C THR A 191 4.98 14.14 -3.01
N ASP A 192 3.93 14.94 -2.94
CA ASP A 192 3.20 15.50 -4.06
C ASP A 192 3.18 17.02 -3.95
N LEU A 193 3.51 17.70 -5.04
CA LEU A 193 3.26 19.12 -5.25
C LEU A 193 2.11 19.27 -6.23
N ARG A 194 0.94 19.66 -5.71
CA ARG A 194 -0.32 19.71 -6.45
C ARG A 194 -0.62 21.13 -6.91
N PHE A 195 -0.99 21.26 -8.17
CA PHE A 195 -1.32 22.51 -8.86
C PHE A 195 -2.75 22.43 -9.42
N PRO A 196 -3.76 22.86 -8.65
CA PRO A 196 -5.10 23.08 -9.20
C PRO A 196 -5.04 24.14 -10.30
N LEU A 197 -5.39 23.76 -11.53
CA LEU A 197 -5.32 24.66 -12.68
C LEU A 197 -6.64 25.41 -12.91
N GLY A 198 -7.77 24.81 -12.52
CA GLY A 198 -9.05 25.47 -12.65
C GLY A 198 -10.24 24.54 -12.42
N GLY A 199 -11.42 25.04 -12.79
CA GLY A 199 -12.64 24.27 -12.78
C GLY A 199 -13.66 24.81 -13.78
N VAL A 200 -14.52 23.91 -14.27
CA VAL A 200 -15.57 24.21 -15.25
C VAL A 200 -16.90 23.88 -14.60
N ARG A 201 -17.81 24.86 -14.57
CA ARG A 201 -19.20 24.62 -14.16
C ARG A 201 -19.98 24.14 -15.38
N THR A 202 -20.50 22.92 -15.31
CA THR A 202 -21.41 22.37 -16.33
C THR A 202 -22.83 22.27 -15.76
N SER A 203 -23.82 22.04 -16.62
CA SER A 203 -25.22 21.85 -16.22
C SER A 203 -25.46 20.57 -15.40
N LEU A 204 -24.52 19.61 -15.45
CA LEU A 204 -24.63 18.34 -14.73
C LEU A 204 -23.77 18.34 -13.46
N VAL A 205 -22.45 18.47 -13.61
CA VAL A 205 -21.49 18.36 -12.50
C VAL A 205 -20.37 19.40 -12.65
N PRO A 206 -20.05 20.20 -11.63
CA PRO A 206 -18.86 21.06 -11.66
C PRO A 206 -17.59 20.23 -11.59
N PHE A 207 -16.64 20.50 -12.48
CA PHE A 207 -15.36 19.81 -12.54
C PHE A 207 -14.22 20.69 -12.05
N ARG A 208 -13.22 20.09 -11.40
CA ARG A 208 -11.91 20.69 -11.11
C ARG A 208 -10.82 19.83 -11.70
N PHE A 209 -9.76 20.43 -12.20
CA PHE A 209 -8.64 19.71 -12.78
C PHE A 209 -7.31 20.34 -12.38
N GLY A 210 -6.24 19.56 -12.48
CA GLY A 210 -4.91 20.05 -12.22
C GLY A 210 -3.82 19.04 -12.50
N LEU A 211 -2.62 19.42 -12.05
CA LEU A 211 -1.39 18.66 -12.20
C LEU A 211 -0.82 18.33 -10.83
N THR A 212 -0.02 17.29 -10.76
CA THR A 212 0.78 16.94 -9.59
C THR A 212 2.19 16.57 -10.05
N GLY A 213 3.21 17.11 -9.40
CA GLY A 213 4.57 16.58 -9.45
C GLY A 213 4.83 15.73 -8.21
N SER A 214 5.52 14.61 -8.37
CA SER A 214 5.58 13.56 -7.35
C SER A 214 6.99 13.00 -7.17
N PHE A 215 7.35 12.75 -5.91
CA PHE A 215 8.58 12.08 -5.50
C PHE A 215 8.25 11.05 -4.42
N ASP A 216 8.67 9.81 -4.64
CA ASP A 216 8.48 8.70 -3.72
C ASP A 216 9.83 8.16 -3.27
N TYR A 217 9.90 7.70 -2.03
CA TYR A 217 11.11 7.15 -1.41
C TYR A 217 10.76 6.06 -0.42
N GLY A 218 11.52 4.97 -0.36
CA GLY A 218 11.19 3.85 0.53
C GLY A 218 12.19 2.73 0.53
N ARG A 219 12.04 1.84 1.51
CA ARG A 219 12.93 0.70 1.76
C ARG A 219 12.24 -0.39 2.59
N VAL A 220 12.66 -1.63 2.40
CA VAL A 220 12.33 -2.75 3.29
C VAL A 220 13.55 -3.24 4.07
N TRP A 221 13.34 -3.89 5.20
CA TRP A 221 14.39 -4.56 5.99
C TRP A 221 14.00 -6.01 6.25
N THR A 222 14.97 -6.92 6.13
CA THR A 222 14.86 -8.33 6.49
C THR A 222 15.62 -8.62 7.80
N GLU A 223 15.52 -9.83 8.35
CA GLU A 223 16.15 -10.16 9.65
C GLU A 223 17.69 -10.06 9.62
N ASN A 224 18.31 -10.40 8.49
CA ASN A 224 19.75 -10.31 8.26
C ASN A 224 20.07 -9.34 7.11
N ASP A 225 19.46 -8.16 7.16
CA ASP A 225 19.58 -7.16 6.10
C ASP A 225 21.02 -6.63 5.98
N SER A 226 21.61 -6.79 4.80
CA SER A 226 22.95 -6.30 4.46
C SER A 226 22.92 -5.25 3.36
N SER A 227 21.74 -4.96 2.80
CA SER A 227 21.57 -3.97 1.75
C SER A 227 21.75 -2.56 2.32
N ASN A 228 22.18 -1.61 1.50
CA ASN A 228 22.06 -0.16 1.81
C ASN A 228 21.20 0.58 0.76
N THR A 229 20.56 -0.17 -0.13
CA THR A 229 19.74 0.33 -1.23
C THR A 229 18.44 0.96 -0.73
N TRP A 230 18.23 2.23 -1.09
CA TRP A 230 16.94 2.88 -0.98
C TRP A 230 16.35 3.07 -2.36
N HIS A 231 15.04 2.97 -2.47
CA HIS A 231 14.34 3.07 -3.73
C HIS A 231 13.60 4.39 -3.81
N ASN A 232 13.63 5.01 -4.99
CA ASN A 232 12.90 6.23 -5.26
C ASN A 232 12.22 6.18 -6.62
N SER A 233 11.13 6.94 -6.76
CA SER A 233 10.53 7.19 -8.06
C SER A 233 10.11 8.65 -8.21
N VAL A 234 10.16 9.14 -9.44
CA VAL A 234 9.81 10.53 -9.78
C VAL A 234 8.76 10.49 -10.86
N GLY A 235 7.73 11.32 -10.73
CA GLY A 235 6.66 11.33 -11.71
C GLY A 235 5.74 12.52 -11.59
N GLY A 236 4.61 12.41 -12.25
CA GLY A 236 3.52 13.37 -12.14
C GLY A 236 2.22 12.82 -12.67
N SER A 237 1.14 13.53 -12.39
CA SER A 237 -0.20 13.15 -12.85
C SER A 237 -1.07 14.33 -13.26
N LEU A 238 -1.98 14.04 -14.17
CA LEU A 238 -3.17 14.83 -14.48
C LEU A 238 -4.32 14.27 -13.64
N TRP A 239 -5.09 15.14 -13.01
CA TRP A 239 -6.27 14.73 -12.27
C TRP A 239 -7.50 15.57 -12.62
N LEU A 240 -8.66 14.92 -12.51
CA LEU A 240 -9.97 15.49 -12.74
C LEU A 240 -10.90 15.04 -11.59
N ILE A 241 -11.59 15.98 -10.98
CA ILE A 241 -12.52 15.77 -9.88
C ILE A 241 -13.87 16.32 -10.31
N GLY A 242 -14.90 15.47 -10.35
CA GLY A 242 -16.28 15.84 -10.63
C GLY A 242 -17.07 15.97 -9.34
N ALA A 243 -17.10 17.16 -8.75
CA ALA A 243 -17.70 17.43 -7.43
C ALA A 243 -17.35 16.32 -6.41
N GLU A 244 -18.36 15.71 -5.81
CA GLU A 244 -18.21 14.53 -4.95
C GLU A 244 -18.47 13.22 -5.70
N ALA A 245 -18.77 13.24 -7.01
CA ALA A 245 -19.20 12.04 -7.74
C ALA A 245 -18.04 11.13 -8.14
N PHE A 246 -16.94 11.69 -8.67
CA PHE A 246 -15.79 10.90 -9.11
C PHE A 246 -14.46 11.65 -9.07
N THR A 247 -13.38 10.88 -9.03
CA THR A 247 -12.00 11.33 -9.23
C THR A 247 -11.31 10.45 -10.27
N ALA A 248 -10.68 11.06 -11.26
CA ALA A 248 -9.81 10.38 -12.23
C ALA A 248 -8.38 10.93 -12.10
N ASN A 249 -7.39 10.04 -12.12
CA ASN A 249 -5.97 10.38 -12.10
C ASN A 249 -5.24 9.56 -13.16
N LEU A 250 -4.45 10.22 -14.00
CA LEU A 250 -3.56 9.60 -14.97
C LEU A 250 -2.15 10.10 -14.69
N GLY A 251 -1.24 9.19 -14.34
CA GLY A 251 0.13 9.51 -13.99
C GLY A 251 1.17 8.68 -14.74
N TYR A 252 2.38 9.22 -14.77
CA TYR A 252 3.58 8.54 -15.23
C TYR A 252 4.66 8.69 -14.17
N PHE A 253 5.27 7.58 -13.77
CA PHE A 253 6.29 7.52 -12.73
C PHE A 253 7.48 6.69 -13.20
N SER A 254 8.68 7.26 -13.11
CA SER A 254 9.94 6.63 -13.49
C SER A 254 10.70 6.17 -12.25
N SER A 255 11.29 4.99 -12.33
CA SER A 255 12.16 4.42 -11.30
C SER A 255 13.35 3.69 -11.94
N ALA A 256 14.12 2.96 -11.13
CA ALA A 256 15.17 2.07 -11.63
C ALA A 256 14.62 0.91 -12.48
N ASP A 257 13.36 0.49 -12.25
CA ASP A 257 12.65 -0.56 -13.01
C ASP A 257 12.00 0.00 -14.30
N GLY A 258 12.31 1.24 -14.68
CA GLY A 258 11.73 1.91 -15.84
C GLY A 258 10.49 2.76 -15.53
N GLY A 259 9.67 2.99 -16.56
CA GLY A 259 8.51 3.88 -16.51
C GLY A 259 7.18 3.15 -16.34
N ARG A 260 6.33 3.62 -15.42
CA ARG A 260 4.99 3.07 -15.14
C ARG A 260 3.91 4.12 -15.38
N ILE A 261 2.94 3.76 -16.23
CA ILE A 261 1.68 4.51 -16.38
C ILE A 261 0.71 4.00 -15.33
N VAL A 262 0.10 4.92 -14.59
CA VAL A 262 -0.89 4.63 -13.56
C VAL A 262 -2.19 5.35 -13.89
N PHE A 263 -3.29 4.62 -13.89
CA PHE A 263 -4.63 5.18 -14.00
C PHE A 263 -5.47 4.76 -12.80
N VAL A 264 -6.10 5.74 -12.14
CA VAL A 264 -6.99 5.52 -11.00
C VAL A 264 -8.31 6.24 -11.27
N LEU A 265 -9.41 5.51 -11.13
CA LEU A 265 -10.77 6.05 -11.21
C LEU A 265 -11.52 5.65 -9.93
N GLY A 266 -11.98 6.64 -9.19
CA GLY A 266 -12.80 6.47 -7.99
C GLY A 266 -14.16 7.12 -8.16
N PHE A 267 -15.19 6.48 -7.61
CA PHE A 267 -16.55 7.02 -7.52
C PHE A 267 -16.95 7.09 -6.06
N SER A 268 -17.67 8.14 -5.68
CA SER A 268 -18.34 8.17 -4.37
C SER A 268 -19.75 7.61 -4.55
N PHE A 269 -20.08 6.55 -3.82
CA PHE A 269 -21.42 5.98 -3.72
C PHE A 269 -21.71 5.63 -2.27
#